data_AF-A0A9X3I1P5-F1
#
_entry.id   AF-A0A9X3I1P5-F1
#
_cell.length_a   1.000
_cell.length_b   1.000
_cell.length_c   1.000
_cell.angle_alpha   90.00
_cell.angle_beta   90.00
_cell.angle_gamma   90.00
#
_symmetry.space_group_name_H-M   'P 1'
#
loop_
_entity.id
_entity.type
_entity.pdbx_description
1 polymer ?
#
loop_
_entity_poly.entity_id
_entity_poly.type
_entity_poly.pdbx_seq_one_letter_code
_entity_poly.pdbx_strand_id
1 'polypeptide(L)'
;MQFQLYSQLLKLDLSNDDLLQMYYVLYYDLKQEDKDMAENIAKLIEIREKAKIELRKLLFNIKNSIQASAVGTAVLNFLPVFLKLDYLARNTFNNLNLKVCYEKEKKNIKLYYQTLYNQDIPSSTLDVLFKHKNKLESLP
;
A
#
# COMPACT_ATOMS: atom_id res chain seq x y z
N MET A 1 -8.67 6.85 -20.60
CA MET A 1 -8.51 7.24 -19.18
C MET A 1 -8.96 6.14 -18.21
N GLN A 2 -10.23 5.70 -18.21
CA GLN A 2 -10.73 4.64 -17.31
C GLN A 2 -9.98 3.30 -17.43
N PHE A 3 -9.68 2.84 -18.66
CA PHE A 3 -8.93 1.59 -18.88
C PHE A 3 -7.49 1.64 -18.33
N GLN A 4 -6.85 2.80 -18.40
CA GLN A 4 -5.50 3.02 -17.87
C GLN A 4 -5.49 3.01 -16.34
N LEU A 5 -6.44 3.72 -15.71
CA LEU A 5 -6.64 3.69 -14.25
C LEU A 5 -6.97 2.28 -13.76
N TYR A 6 -7.86 1.55 -14.46
CA TYR A 6 -8.18 0.16 -14.13
C TYR A 6 -6.93 -0.72 -14.17
N SER A 7 -6.11 -0.62 -15.22
CA SER A 7 -4.86 -1.38 -15.34
C SER A 7 -3.87 -1.04 -14.22
N GLN A 8 -3.76 0.22 -13.81
CA GLN A 8 -2.89 0.66 -12.72
C GLN A 8 -3.35 0.13 -11.36
N LEU A 9 -4.65 0.24 -11.06
CA LEU A 9 -5.22 -0.31 -9.83
C LEU A 9 -5.12 -1.84 -9.79
N LEU A 10 -5.25 -2.52 -10.94
CA LEU A 10 -5.09 -3.96 -11.01
C LEU A 10 -3.65 -4.38 -10.69
N LYS A 11 -2.65 -3.65 -11.22
CA LYS A 11 -1.24 -3.88 -10.86
C LYS A 11 -1.00 -3.66 -9.37
N LEU A 12 -1.64 -2.66 -8.78
CA LEU A 12 -1.52 -2.39 -7.35
C LEU A 12 -2.18 -3.48 -6.49
N ASP A 13 -3.36 -3.96 -6.88
CA ASP A 13 -4.06 -5.08 -6.22
C ASP A 13 -3.22 -6.37 -6.25
N LEU A 14 -2.69 -6.73 -7.42
CA LEU A 14 -1.80 -7.89 -7.57
C LEU A 14 -0.55 -7.77 -6.69
N SER A 15 0.09 -6.60 -6.70
CA SER A 15 1.28 -6.38 -5.86
C SER A 15 0.94 -6.36 -4.36
N ASN A 16 -0.27 -5.96 -3.97
CA ASN A 16 -0.74 -6.06 -2.60
C ASN A 16 -0.98 -7.53 -2.19
N ASP A 17 -1.55 -8.34 -3.08
CA ASP A 17 -1.74 -9.78 -2.87
C ASP A 17 -0.40 -10.51 -2.69
N ASP A 18 0.62 -10.17 -3.48
CA ASP A 18 1.98 -10.74 -3.34
C ASP A 18 2.59 -10.45 -1.96
N LEU A 19 2.42 -9.22 -1.46
CA LEU A 19 2.90 -8.82 -0.14
C LEU A 19 2.12 -9.49 0.98
N LEU A 20 0.81 -9.61 0.83
CA LEU A 20 -0.05 -10.29 1.79
C LEU A 20 0.35 -11.77 1.94
N GLN A 21 0.58 -12.46 0.82
CA GLN A 21 1.09 -13.83 0.83
C GLN A 21 2.44 -13.93 1.53
N MET A 22 3.37 -13.01 1.22
CA MET A 22 4.67 -12.96 1.89
C MET A 22 4.52 -12.79 3.41
N TYR A 23 3.62 -11.90 3.87
CA TYR A 23 3.39 -11.70 5.30
C TYR A 23 2.76 -12.90 5.98
N TYR A 24 1.83 -13.59 5.33
CA TYR A 24 1.30 -14.85 5.86
C TYR A 24 2.40 -15.91 6.01
N VAL A 25 3.24 -16.10 4.99
CA VAL A 25 4.37 -17.05 5.07
C VAL A 25 5.28 -16.71 6.25
N LEU A 26 5.69 -15.44 6.35
CA LEU A 26 6.53 -15.00 7.48
C LEU A 26 5.84 -15.25 8.82
N TYR A 27 4.57 -14.91 8.96
CA TYR A 27 3.81 -15.09 10.20
C TYR A 27 3.76 -16.56 10.65
N TYR A 28 3.56 -17.49 9.71
CA TYR A 28 3.49 -18.92 10.02
C TYR A 28 4.86 -19.56 10.27
N ASP A 29 5.95 -18.98 9.73
CA ASP A 29 7.31 -19.45 9.94
C ASP A 29 7.93 -18.97 11.26
N LEU A 30 7.29 -18.03 11.97
CA LEU A 30 7.78 -17.52 13.26
C LEU A 30 7.72 -18.57 14.37
N LYS A 31 8.72 -18.56 15.25
CA LYS A 31 8.72 -19.40 16.46
C LYS A 31 7.88 -18.74 17.55
N GLN A 32 7.45 -19.54 18.53
CA GLN A 32 6.67 -19.02 19.69
C GLN A 32 7.40 -17.95 20.50
N GLU A 33 8.72 -17.87 20.40
CA GLU A 33 9.58 -16.89 21.08
C GLU A 33 9.51 -15.51 20.39
N ASP A 34 9.11 -15.44 19.12
CA ASP A 34 9.08 -14.22 18.29
C ASP A 34 7.76 -13.43 18.43
N LYS A 35 7.19 -13.34 19.65
CA LYS A 35 5.84 -12.77 19.88
C LYS A 35 5.67 -11.35 19.35
N ASP A 36 6.64 -10.48 19.61
CA ASP A 36 6.58 -9.08 19.18
C ASP A 36 6.62 -8.94 17.66
N MET A 37 7.42 -9.79 16.98
CA MET A 37 7.46 -9.83 15.52
C MET A 37 6.15 -10.38 14.96
N ALA A 38 5.58 -11.41 15.58
CA ALA A 38 4.29 -11.98 15.17
C ALA A 38 3.18 -10.93 15.27
N GLU A 39 3.11 -10.15 16.36
CA GLU A 39 2.12 -9.08 16.50
C GLU A 39 2.30 -7.99 15.44
N ASN A 40 3.54 -7.60 15.13
CA ASN A 40 3.82 -6.61 14.09
C ASN A 40 3.44 -7.10 12.69
N ILE A 41 3.76 -8.36 12.35
CA ILE A 41 3.37 -8.95 11.07
C ILE A 41 1.85 -9.12 10.99
N ALA A 42 1.17 -9.51 12.08
CA ALA A 42 -0.29 -9.57 12.13
C ALA A 42 -0.95 -8.21 11.83
N LYS A 43 -0.40 -7.12 12.37
CA LYS A 43 -0.85 -5.75 12.06
C LYS A 43 -0.63 -5.40 10.58
N LEU A 44 0.50 -5.81 10.00
CA LEU A 44 0.78 -5.61 8.56
C LEU A 44 -0.25 -6.37 7.70
N ILE A 45 -0.55 -7.63 8.05
CA ILE A 45 -1.58 -8.45 7.39
C ILE A 45 -2.94 -7.76 7.45
N GLU A 46 -3.37 -7.34 8.64
CA GLU A 46 -4.68 -6.68 8.84
C GLU A 46 -4.82 -5.44 7.94
N ILE A 47 -3.77 -4.62 7.88
CA ILE A 47 -3.77 -3.41 7.07
C ILE A 47 -3.84 -3.76 5.57
N ARG A 48 -3.11 -4.79 5.14
CA ARG A 48 -3.08 -5.25 3.74
C ARG A 48 -4.38 -5.91 3.28
N GLU A 49 -5.06 -6.65 4.15
CA GLU A 49 -6.42 -7.18 3.94
C GLU A 49 -7.42 -6.05 3.70
N LYS A 50 -7.38 -5.00 4.54
CA LYS A 50 -8.23 -3.81 4.36
C LYS A 50 -7.95 -3.11 3.04
N ALA A 51 -6.67 -2.94 2.69
CA ALA A 51 -6.29 -2.33 1.42
C ALA A 51 -6.78 -3.13 0.21
N LYS A 52 -6.68 -4.46 0.26
CA LYS A 52 -7.18 -5.38 -0.77
C LYS A 52 -8.67 -5.22 -1.03
N ILE A 53 -9.48 -5.19 0.05
CA ILE A 53 -10.94 -5.05 -0.06
C ILE A 53 -11.30 -3.74 -0.77
N GLU A 54 -10.68 -2.63 -0.35
CA GLU A 54 -10.95 -1.32 -0.93
C GLU A 54 -10.46 -1.23 -2.40
N LEU A 55 -9.30 -1.78 -2.74
CA LEU A 55 -8.79 -1.82 -4.12
C LEU A 55 -9.73 -2.61 -5.04
N ARG A 56 -10.20 -3.78 -4.59
CA ARG A 56 -11.12 -4.61 -5.36
C ARG A 56 -12.49 -3.95 -5.52
N LYS A 57 -12.95 -3.22 -4.51
CA LYS A 57 -14.17 -2.41 -4.61
C LYS A 57 -14.01 -1.30 -5.67
N LEU A 58 -12.88 -0.62 -5.71
CA LEU A 58 -12.59 0.38 -6.75
C LEU A 58 -12.51 -0.23 -8.15
N LEU A 59 -11.83 -1.38 -8.30
CA LEU A 59 -11.76 -2.12 -9.55
C LEU A 59 -13.15 -2.54 -10.04
N PHE A 60 -13.99 -3.06 -9.14
CA PHE A 60 -15.37 -3.41 -9.45
C PHE A 60 -16.18 -2.19 -9.89
N ASN A 61 -16.07 -1.08 -9.18
CA ASN A 61 -16.80 0.16 -9.52
C ASN A 61 -16.39 0.69 -10.90
N ILE A 62 -15.09 0.72 -11.22
CA ILE A 62 -14.61 1.14 -12.54
C ILE A 62 -15.10 0.20 -13.63
N LYS A 63 -15.00 -1.12 -13.42
CA LYS A 63 -15.45 -2.14 -14.38
C LYS A 63 -16.93 -1.99 -14.73
N ASN A 64 -17.75 -1.58 -13.75
CA ASN A 64 -19.19 -1.40 -13.90
C ASN A 64 -19.61 0.05 -14.14
N SER A 65 -18.66 0.97 -14.38
CA SER A 65 -18.92 2.41 -14.58
C SER A 65 -19.73 3.08 -13.45
N ILE A 66 -19.63 2.56 -12.22
CA ILE A 66 -20.28 3.12 -11.03
C ILE A 66 -19.42 4.27 -10.51
N GLN A 67 -19.90 5.52 -10.62
CA GLN A 67 -19.30 6.73 -10.03
C GLN A 67 -17.79 6.92 -10.27
N ALA A 68 -17.36 6.91 -11.54
CA ALA A 68 -15.94 7.07 -11.90
C ALA A 68 -15.28 8.39 -11.41
N SER A 69 -16.07 9.45 -11.16
CA SER A 69 -15.57 10.75 -10.67
C SER A 69 -15.08 10.73 -9.22
N ALA A 70 -15.44 9.72 -8.41
CA ALA A 70 -15.04 9.61 -7.01
C ALA A 70 -13.76 8.79 -6.78
N VAL A 71 -13.22 8.17 -7.84
CA VAL A 71 -12.10 7.22 -7.72
C VAL A 71 -10.80 7.93 -7.32
N GLY A 72 -10.51 9.12 -7.86
CA GLY A 72 -9.33 9.90 -7.48
C GLY A 72 -9.29 10.19 -5.99
N THR A 73 -10.43 10.61 -5.41
CA THR A 73 -10.57 10.87 -3.97
C THR A 73 -10.46 9.60 -3.13
N ALA A 74 -11.01 8.48 -3.61
CA ALA A 74 -10.95 7.21 -2.91
C ALA A 74 -9.52 6.63 -2.87
N VAL A 75 -8.71 6.84 -3.91
CA VAL A 75 -7.30 6.41 -3.90
C VAL A 75 -6.51 7.18 -2.84
N LEU A 76 -6.83 8.45 -2.56
CA LEU A 76 -6.15 9.24 -1.51
C LEU A 76 -6.40 8.71 -0.08
N ASN A 77 -7.52 8.03 0.16
CA ASN A 77 -7.83 7.45 1.48
C ASN A 77 -6.84 6.35 1.87
N PHE A 78 -6.07 5.82 0.92
CA PHE A 78 -5.02 4.85 1.21
C PHE A 78 -3.69 5.50 1.63
N LEU A 79 -3.51 6.82 1.49
CA LEU A 79 -2.25 7.48 1.83
C LEU A 79 -1.84 7.25 3.30
N PRO A 80 -2.72 7.41 4.30
CA PRO A 80 -2.39 7.12 5.69
C PRO A 80 -2.09 5.63 5.93
N VAL A 81 -2.72 4.75 5.16
CA VAL A 81 -2.53 3.30 5.21
C VAL A 81 -1.11 2.95 4.75
N PHE A 82 -0.66 3.49 3.62
CA PHE A 82 0.69 3.26 3.10
C PHE A 82 1.79 3.89 3.94
N LEU A 83 1.54 5.05 4.56
CA LEU A 83 2.47 5.66 5.52
C LEU A 83 2.64 4.79 6.78
N LYS A 84 1.55 4.22 7.29
CA LYS A 84 1.58 3.31 8.43
C LYS A 84 2.30 2.00 8.09
N LEU A 85 2.10 1.51 6.88
CA LEU A 85 2.78 0.32 6.35
C LEU A 85 4.29 0.51 6.22
N ASP A 86 4.77 1.63 5.67
CA ASP A 86 6.21 1.93 5.58
C ASP A 86 6.86 1.98 6.96
N TYR A 87 6.22 2.68 7.91
CA TYR A 87 6.71 2.77 9.29
C TYR A 87 6.80 1.39 9.97
N LEU A 88 5.74 0.59 9.87
CA LEU A 88 5.70 -0.74 10.49
C LEU A 88 6.72 -1.67 9.81
N ALA A 89 6.81 -1.67 8.49
CA ALA A 89 7.75 -2.50 7.75
C ALA A 89 9.21 -2.13 8.05
N ARG A 90 9.54 -0.84 8.14
CA ARG A 90 10.89 -0.37 8.50
C ARG A 90 11.30 -0.85 9.89
N ASN A 91 10.38 -0.83 10.85
CA ASN A 91 10.65 -1.24 12.23
C ASN A 91 10.63 -2.77 12.42
N THR A 92 9.86 -3.49 11.59
CA THR A 92 9.72 -4.96 11.68
C THR A 92 10.84 -5.68 10.93
N PHE A 93 11.28 -5.15 9.79
CA PHE A 93 12.23 -5.80 8.88
C PHE A 93 13.62 -5.16 8.88
N ASN A 94 14.02 -4.52 9.99
CA ASN A 94 15.32 -3.83 10.08
C ASN A 94 16.55 -4.77 10.07
N ASN A 95 16.32 -6.08 10.07
CA ASN A 95 17.36 -7.10 10.18
C ASN A 95 17.80 -7.63 8.80
N LEU A 96 19.07 -8.01 8.64
CA LEU A 96 19.68 -8.38 7.35
C LEU A 96 18.90 -9.45 6.57
N ASN A 97 18.26 -10.39 7.27
CA ASN A 97 17.50 -11.49 6.66
C ASN A 97 16.14 -11.07 6.07
N LEU A 98 15.58 -9.92 6.48
CA LEU A 98 14.23 -9.47 6.07
C LEU A 98 14.26 -8.19 5.22
N LYS A 99 15.44 -7.69 4.88
CA LYS A 99 15.62 -6.51 4.02
C LYS A 99 14.89 -6.63 2.68
N VAL A 100 14.83 -7.84 2.11
CA VAL A 100 14.09 -8.10 0.85
C VAL A 100 12.59 -7.83 1.00
N CYS A 101 12.01 -8.12 2.17
CA CYS A 101 10.60 -7.84 2.46
C CYS A 101 10.34 -6.33 2.48
N TYR A 102 11.23 -5.57 3.11
CA TYR A 102 11.15 -4.10 3.12
C TYR A 102 11.30 -3.49 1.72
N GLU A 103 12.20 -4.01 0.89
CA GLU A 103 12.35 -3.54 -0.49
C GLU A 103 11.12 -3.83 -1.37
N LYS A 104 10.44 -4.97 -1.16
CA LYS A 104 9.16 -5.26 -1.83
C LYS A 104 8.05 -4.31 -1.38
N GLU A 105 7.98 -4.02 -0.08
CA GLU A 105 7.03 -3.05 0.49
C GLU A 105 7.22 -1.66 -0.14
N LYS A 106 8.48 -1.18 -0.18
CA LYS A 106 8.86 0.09 -0.81
C LYS A 106 8.46 0.16 -2.28
N LYS A 107 8.66 -0.92 -3.04
CA LYS A 107 8.24 -0.97 -4.46
C LYS A 107 6.72 -0.85 -4.59
N ASN A 108 5.94 -1.50 -3.73
CA ASN A 108 4.48 -1.39 -3.75
C ASN A 108 4.01 0.02 -3.38
N ILE A 109 4.62 0.65 -2.36
CA ILE A 109 4.34 2.04 -2.00
C ILE A 109 4.65 2.99 -3.17
N LYS A 110 5.78 2.78 -3.86
CA LYS A 110 6.13 3.57 -5.06
C LYS A 110 5.10 3.39 -6.18
N LEU A 111 4.63 2.17 -6.41
CA LEU A 111 3.59 1.87 -7.41
C LEU A 111 2.27 2.58 -7.07
N TYR A 112 1.90 2.65 -5.79
CA TYR A 112 0.75 3.41 -5.33
C TYR A 112 0.89 4.91 -5.65
N TYR A 113 2.03 5.53 -5.31
CA TYR A 113 2.27 6.94 -5.66
C TYR A 113 2.22 7.16 -7.18
N GLN A 114 2.83 6.29 -7.98
CA GLN A 114 2.74 6.37 -9.43
C GLN A 114 1.29 6.26 -9.93
N THR A 115 0.46 5.45 -9.27
CA THR A 115 -0.96 5.33 -9.60
C THR A 115 -1.71 6.63 -9.30
N LEU A 116 -1.40 7.28 -8.18
CA LEU A 116 -1.91 8.60 -7.82
C LEU A 116 -1.49 9.69 -8.81
N TYR A 117 -0.19 9.90 -9.04
CA TYR A 117 0.31 11.00 -9.89
C TYR A 117 -0.13 10.90 -11.35
N ASN A 118 -0.56 9.72 -11.81
CA ASN A 118 -1.11 9.53 -13.16
C ASN A 118 -2.62 9.78 -13.25
N GLN A 119 -3.29 10.16 -12.15
CA GLN A 119 -4.65 10.68 -12.16
C GLN A 119 -4.64 12.21 -12.28
N ASP A 120 -5.68 12.79 -12.87
CA ASP A 120 -5.96 14.24 -12.76
C ASP A 120 -6.33 14.55 -11.30
N ILE A 121 -5.30 14.71 -10.46
CA ILE A 121 -5.44 15.04 -9.06
C ILE A 121 -5.54 16.57 -8.93
N PRO A 122 -6.53 17.10 -8.18
CA PRO A 122 -6.59 18.52 -7.87
C PRO A 122 -5.27 19.03 -7.25
N SER A 123 -4.81 20.20 -7.67
CA SER A 123 -3.54 20.80 -7.22
C SER A 123 -3.40 20.88 -5.68
N SER A 124 -4.49 21.17 -4.97
CA SER A 124 -4.52 21.19 -3.51
C SER A 124 -4.23 19.84 -2.85
N THR A 125 -4.56 18.74 -3.54
CA THR A 125 -4.26 17.38 -3.09
C THR A 125 -2.83 16.99 -3.42
N LEU A 126 -2.30 17.44 -4.57
CA LEU A 126 -0.88 17.29 -4.90
C LEU A 126 -0.01 17.96 -3.83
N ASP A 127 -0.38 19.14 -3.33
CA ASP A 127 0.36 19.83 -2.27
C ASP A 127 0.43 19.03 -0.97
N VAL A 128 -0.65 18.32 -0.62
CA VAL A 128 -0.69 17.43 0.55
C VAL A 128 0.19 16.21 0.32
N LEU A 129 0.11 15.58 -0.86
CA LEU A 129 0.97 14.46 -1.24
C LEU A 129 2.46 14.83 -1.26
N PHE A 130 2.80 16.02 -1.77
CA PHE A 130 4.16 16.54 -1.78
C PHE A 130 4.66 16.86 -0.37
N LYS A 131 3.84 17.45 0.50
CA LYS A 131 4.20 17.66 1.91
C LYS A 131 4.47 16.33 2.62
N HIS A 132 3.67 15.29 2.37
CA HIS A 132 3.89 13.97 2.94
C HIS A 132 5.13 13.27 2.36
N LYS A 133 5.37 13.38 1.05
CA LYS A 133 6.59 12.88 0.39
C LYS A 133 7.84 13.53 0.97
N ASN A 134 7.88 14.85 1.05
CA ASN A 134 9.03 15.60 1.56
C ASN A 134 9.30 15.26 3.03
N LYS A 135 8.23 15.03 3.83
CA LYS A 135 8.35 14.61 5.22
C LYS A 135 8.93 13.19 5.35
N LEU A 136 8.59 12.27 4.44
CA LEU A 136 9.17 10.92 4.38
C LEU A 136 10.64 10.94 3.96
N GLU A 137 11.00 11.73 2.96
CA GLU A 137 12.38 11.85 2.47
C GLU A 137 13.30 12.57 3.47
N SER A 138 12.73 13.35 4.40
CA SER A 138 13.44 14.04 5.48
C SER A 138 13.59 13.23 6.77
N LEU A 139 12.98 12.05 6.88
CA LEU A 139 13.18 11.20 8.05
C LEU A 139 14.56 10.53 7.95
N PRO A 140 15.39 10.61 9.01
CA PRO A 140 16.70 9.95 9.04
C PRO A 140 16.59 8.43 8.90
#